data_AF-A0A642UJV5-F1
#
_entry.id   AF-A0A642UJV5-F1
#
_cell.length_a   1.000
_cell.length_b   1.000
_cell.length_c   1.000
_cell.angle_alpha   90.00
_cell.angle_beta   90.00
_cell.angle_gamma   90.00
#
_symmetry.space_group_name_H-M   'P 1'
#
loop_
_entity.id
_entity.type
_entity.pdbx_description
1 polymer ?
#
loop_
_entity_poly.entity_id
_entity_poly.type
_entity_poly.pdbx_seq_one_letter_code
_entity_poly.pdbx_strand_id
1 'polypeptide(L)'
;MKSEVEVDRERATLLLVINTHLIKKALSVYNGVFLNQKALSQMQTHERQQLMDSYQHYTRRIHCNLGVLSYIHEKYQGDPTNSKMKFPIILNAPPDMAELSPLYNKLQELYPEAVQYLKMKINQMKQQQQQQQQQQQQPQHLQQQQHQQHLQQQQLQQQQLQQQQHHQQPPQKPPSMLGGNQGVPGSGFSGGPANYANVPSSMMGGQLDFM
;
A
#
# COMPACT_ATOMS: atom_id res chain seq x y z
N MET A 1 -7.48 -43.01 16.30
CA MET A 1 -7.16 -41.58 16.10
C MET A 1 -5.66 -41.42 16.22
N LYS A 2 -5.03 -40.52 15.46
CA LYS A 2 -3.62 -40.16 15.71
C LYS A 2 -3.53 -39.34 17.00
N SER A 3 -2.46 -39.52 17.76
CA SER A 3 -2.12 -38.66 18.89
C SER A 3 -1.66 -37.28 18.39
N GLU A 4 -1.76 -36.27 19.26
CA GLU A 4 -1.31 -34.91 18.95
C GLU A 4 0.18 -34.86 18.58
N VAL A 5 1.01 -35.65 19.25
CA VAL A 5 2.46 -35.77 18.99
C VAL A 5 2.76 -36.36 17.61
N GLU A 6 1.96 -37.33 17.14
CA GLU A 6 2.09 -37.87 15.78
C GLU A 6 1.68 -36.85 14.71
N VAL A 7 0.62 -36.07 14.96
CA VAL A 7 0.16 -35.00 14.07
C VAL A 7 1.22 -33.89 13.99
N ASP A 8 1.77 -33.44 15.12
CA ASP A 8 2.81 -32.41 15.13
C ASP A 8 4.15 -32.91 14.55
N ARG A 9 4.47 -34.21 14.67
CA ARG A 9 5.59 -34.83 13.94
C ARG A 9 5.36 -34.77 12.42
N GLU A 10 4.17 -35.14 11.94
CA GLU A 10 3.84 -35.06 10.50
C GLU A 10 3.86 -33.62 9.98
N ARG A 11 3.33 -32.66 10.76
CA ARG A 11 3.40 -31.23 10.47
C ARG A 11 4.84 -30.74 10.35
N ALA A 12 5.70 -31.07 11.32
CA ALA A 12 7.10 -30.69 11.31
C ALA A 12 7.85 -31.28 10.11
N THR A 13 7.66 -32.57 9.83
CA THR A 13 8.24 -33.24 8.64
C THR A 13 7.78 -32.53 7.35
N LEU A 14 6.49 -32.24 7.20
CA LEU A 14 5.96 -31.61 5.99
C LEU A 14 6.50 -30.19 5.78
N LEU A 15 6.57 -29.39 6.85
CA LEU A 15 7.14 -28.03 6.80
C LEU A 15 8.63 -28.03 6.42
N LEU A 16 9.40 -29.00 6.92
CA LEU A 16 10.82 -29.18 6.56
C LEU A 16 11.00 -29.60 5.10
N VAL A 17 10.16 -30.50 4.59
CA VAL A 17 10.17 -30.88 3.16
C VAL A 17 9.83 -29.67 2.28
N ILE A 18 8.75 -28.92 2.59
CA ILE A 18 8.38 -27.70 1.86
C ILE A 18 9.54 -26.68 1.88
N ASN A 19 10.14 -26.43 3.04
CA ASN A 19 11.29 -25.52 3.17
C ASN A 19 12.49 -25.99 2.33
N THR A 20 12.74 -27.30 2.24
CA THR A 20 13.82 -27.86 1.40
C THR A 20 13.65 -27.51 -0.08
N HIS A 21 12.42 -27.58 -0.60
CA HIS A 21 12.13 -27.16 -1.98
C HIS A 21 12.22 -25.64 -2.16
N LEU A 22 11.64 -24.86 -1.25
CA LEU A 22 11.68 -23.39 -1.30
C LEU A 22 13.13 -22.86 -1.23
N ILE A 23 13.98 -23.43 -0.38
CA ILE A 23 15.39 -23.05 -0.26
C ILE A 23 16.14 -23.37 -1.56
N LYS A 24 15.94 -24.55 -2.15
CA LYS A 24 16.55 -24.91 -3.45
C LYS A 24 16.17 -23.92 -4.55
N LYS A 25 14.89 -23.54 -4.64
CA LYS A 25 14.40 -22.56 -5.62
C LYS A 25 14.96 -21.16 -5.36
N ALA A 26 14.95 -20.70 -4.10
CA ALA A 26 15.50 -19.41 -3.70
C ALA A 26 17.01 -19.30 -3.99
N LEU A 27 17.79 -20.35 -3.69
CA LEU A 27 19.22 -20.41 -4.03
C LEU A 27 19.47 -20.42 -5.53
N SER A 28 18.63 -21.11 -6.32
CA SER A 28 18.71 -21.10 -7.79
C SER A 28 18.51 -19.68 -8.35
N VAL A 29 17.53 -18.94 -7.85
CA VAL A 29 17.30 -17.53 -8.23
C VAL A 29 18.46 -16.63 -7.77
N TYR A 30 18.93 -16.80 -6.53
CA TYR A 30 20.02 -16.00 -5.97
C TYR A 30 21.33 -16.18 -6.73
N ASN A 31 21.72 -17.44 -6.99
CA ASN A 31 22.96 -17.75 -7.70
C ASN A 31 22.87 -17.43 -9.20
N GLY A 32 21.74 -17.72 -9.83
CA GLY A 32 21.55 -17.49 -11.27
C GLY A 32 21.45 -16.01 -11.65
N VAL A 33 20.91 -15.17 -10.76
CA VAL A 33 20.58 -13.78 -11.09
C VAL A 33 21.17 -12.76 -10.12
N PHE A 34 20.99 -12.90 -8.80
CA PHE A 34 21.42 -11.83 -7.87
C PHE A 34 22.94 -11.77 -7.68
N LEU A 35 23.65 -12.89 -7.74
CA LEU A 35 25.13 -12.88 -7.79
C LEU A 35 25.67 -12.35 -9.12
N ASN A 36 24.93 -12.49 -10.22
CA ASN A 36 25.33 -12.02 -11.54
C ASN A 36 24.68 -10.66 -11.86
N GLN A 37 25.22 -9.59 -11.27
CA GLN A 37 24.71 -8.23 -11.45
C GLN A 37 24.64 -7.79 -12.93
N LYS A 38 25.47 -8.35 -13.82
CA LYS A 38 25.38 -8.09 -15.28
C LYS A 38 24.11 -8.70 -15.88
N ALA A 39 23.77 -9.95 -15.54
CA ALA A 39 22.51 -10.56 -15.95
C ALA A 39 21.29 -9.81 -15.39
N LEU A 40 21.35 -9.41 -14.11
CA LEU A 40 20.30 -8.59 -13.47
C LEU A 40 20.07 -7.24 -14.16
N SER A 41 21.13 -6.63 -14.70
CA SER A 41 21.08 -5.33 -15.38
C SER A 41 20.63 -5.43 -16.85
N GLN A 42 20.67 -6.62 -17.44
CA GLN A 42 20.25 -6.89 -18.82
C GLN A 42 18.79 -7.39 -18.92
N MET A 43 18.20 -7.85 -17.82
CA MET A 43 16.79 -8.26 -17.76
C MET A 43 15.84 -7.06 -17.92
N GLN A 44 14.65 -7.29 -18.49
CA GLN A 44 13.63 -6.26 -18.54
C GLN A 44 13.14 -5.90 -17.12
N THR A 45 12.81 -4.63 -16.89
CA THR A 45 12.37 -4.13 -15.57
C THR A 45 11.21 -4.95 -14.99
N HIS A 46 10.25 -5.36 -15.83
CA HIS A 46 9.10 -6.16 -15.43
C HIS A 46 9.47 -7.60 -15.02
N GLU A 47 10.28 -8.29 -15.84
CA GLU A 47 10.77 -9.65 -15.52
C GLU A 47 11.59 -9.65 -14.22
N ARG A 48 12.46 -8.64 -14.07
CA ARG A 48 13.26 -8.43 -12.86
C ARG A 48 12.35 -8.26 -11.64
N GLN A 49 11.28 -7.47 -11.74
CA GLN A 49 10.34 -7.28 -10.63
C GLN A 49 9.64 -8.60 -10.25
N GLN A 50 9.08 -9.32 -11.23
CA GLN A 50 8.43 -10.62 -10.99
C GLN A 50 9.37 -11.64 -10.33
N LEU A 51 10.66 -11.62 -10.69
CA LEU A 51 11.66 -12.48 -10.08
C LEU A 51 11.97 -12.06 -8.62
N MET A 52 12.08 -10.77 -8.35
CA MET A 52 12.23 -10.26 -6.97
C MET A 52 11.02 -10.61 -6.10
N ASP A 53 9.80 -10.43 -6.62
CA ASP A 53 8.56 -10.77 -5.93
C ASP A 53 8.50 -12.28 -5.64
N SER A 54 8.83 -13.11 -6.62
CA SER A 54 8.92 -14.58 -6.45
C SER A 54 9.95 -14.98 -5.39
N TYR A 55 11.13 -14.37 -5.39
CA TYR A 55 12.15 -14.61 -4.38
C TYR A 55 11.66 -14.22 -2.96
N GLN A 56 11.03 -13.04 -2.83
CA GLN A 56 10.42 -12.60 -1.56
C GLN A 56 9.28 -13.53 -1.11
N HIS A 57 8.52 -14.10 -2.05
CA HIS A 57 7.50 -15.09 -1.71
C HIS A 57 8.13 -16.36 -1.12
N TYR A 58 9.22 -16.89 -1.68
CA TYR A 58 9.88 -18.07 -1.09
C TYR A 58 10.44 -17.77 0.31
N THR A 59 11.17 -16.66 0.49
CA THR A 59 11.78 -16.32 1.79
C THR A 59 10.71 -16.09 2.86
N ARG A 60 9.65 -15.35 2.54
CA ARG A 60 8.51 -15.16 3.46
C ARG A 60 7.88 -16.48 3.89
N ARG A 61 7.66 -17.42 2.95
CA ARG A 61 7.13 -18.76 3.25
C ARG A 61 8.06 -19.55 4.17
N ILE A 62 9.36 -19.53 3.92
CA ILE A 62 10.38 -20.17 4.78
C ILE A 62 10.29 -19.60 6.20
N HIS A 63 10.29 -18.27 6.36
CA HIS A 63 10.18 -17.64 7.69
C HIS A 63 8.88 -18.00 8.42
N CYS A 64 7.73 -18.00 7.74
CA CYS A 64 6.45 -18.42 8.34
C CYS A 64 6.50 -19.88 8.79
N ASN A 65 7.04 -20.79 7.97
CA ASN A 65 7.17 -22.21 8.30
C ASN A 65 8.12 -22.43 9.48
N LEU A 66 9.25 -21.70 9.54
CA LEU A 66 10.19 -21.74 10.65
C LEU A 66 9.54 -21.28 11.96
N GLY A 67 8.73 -20.21 11.95
CA GLY A 67 8.01 -19.75 13.14
C GLY A 67 7.02 -20.79 13.72
N VAL A 68 6.47 -21.66 12.88
CA VAL A 68 5.62 -22.79 13.31
C VAL A 68 6.46 -23.97 13.81
N LEU A 69 7.61 -24.24 13.20
CA LEU A 69 8.56 -25.25 13.68
C LEU A 69 9.13 -24.88 15.06
N SER A 70 9.44 -23.60 15.30
CA SER A 70 9.81 -23.08 16.63
C SER A 70 8.71 -23.28 17.66
N TYR A 71 7.45 -22.99 17.30
CA TYR A 71 6.30 -23.26 18.18
C TYR A 71 6.16 -24.75 18.54
N ILE A 72 6.27 -25.66 17.55
CA ILE A 72 6.22 -27.12 17.79
C ILE A 72 7.39 -27.55 18.70
N HIS A 73 8.58 -26.99 18.51
CA HIS A 73 9.72 -27.26 19.39
C HIS A 73 9.48 -26.77 20.83
N GLU A 74 9.07 -25.51 21.00
CA GLU A 74 8.74 -24.90 22.30
C GLU A 74 7.63 -25.67 23.04
N LYS A 75 6.62 -26.16 22.32
CA LYS A 75 5.52 -26.97 22.88
C LYS A 75 5.98 -28.27 23.56
N TYR A 76 7.10 -28.85 23.13
CA TYR A 76 7.61 -30.14 23.62
C TYR A 76 8.95 -30.05 24.38
N GLN A 77 9.63 -28.90 24.36
CA GLN A 77 10.94 -28.69 25.01
C GLN A 77 11.01 -27.41 25.87
N GLY A 78 10.01 -26.53 25.77
CA GLY A 78 9.96 -25.25 26.49
C GLY A 78 8.95 -25.26 27.65
N ASP A 79 8.86 -24.12 28.33
CA ASP A 79 7.87 -23.90 29.39
C ASP A 79 6.45 -23.79 28.79
N PRO A 80 5.50 -24.65 29.19
CA PRO A 80 4.16 -24.70 28.59
C PRO A 80 3.32 -23.44 28.87
N THR A 81 3.74 -22.55 29.78
CA THR A 81 2.95 -21.39 30.22
C THR A 81 2.78 -20.28 29.17
N ASN A 82 3.59 -20.24 28.10
CA ASN A 82 3.64 -19.08 27.19
C ASN A 82 3.44 -19.41 25.69
N SER A 83 3.19 -20.68 25.34
CA SER A 83 3.14 -21.12 23.95
C SER A 83 1.78 -20.87 23.28
N LYS A 84 1.52 -19.63 22.86
CA LYS A 84 0.36 -19.29 22.00
C LYS A 84 0.42 -20.11 20.71
N MET A 85 -0.68 -20.80 20.37
CA MET A 85 -0.75 -21.65 19.17
C MET A 85 -0.41 -20.87 17.88
N LYS A 86 0.64 -21.30 17.18
CA LYS A 86 1.02 -20.76 15.86
C LYS A 86 0.76 -21.80 14.77
N PHE A 87 0.16 -21.35 13.67
CA PHE A 87 -0.09 -22.16 12.48
C PHE A 87 0.39 -21.44 11.21
N PRO A 88 0.62 -22.15 10.09
CA PRO A 88 1.16 -21.53 8.89
C PRO A 88 0.14 -20.57 8.26
N ILE A 89 0.53 -19.32 8.03
CA ILE A 89 -0.34 -18.29 7.42
C ILE A 89 -0.39 -18.35 5.89
N ILE A 90 0.49 -19.14 5.25
CA ILE A 90 0.51 -19.32 3.78
C ILE A 90 0.29 -20.81 3.47
N LEU A 91 -0.95 -21.17 3.12
CA LEU A 91 -1.38 -22.57 2.92
C LEU A 91 -1.53 -23.01 1.46
N ASN A 92 -1.25 -22.14 0.49
CA ASN A 92 -1.33 -22.45 -0.95
C ASN A 92 0.08 -22.49 -1.55
N ALA A 93 0.35 -23.37 -2.51
CA ALA A 93 1.64 -23.44 -3.20
C ALA A 93 2.05 -22.12 -3.89
N PRO A 94 3.35 -21.86 -4.11
CA PRO A 94 3.79 -20.85 -5.07
C PRO A 94 3.24 -21.18 -6.47
N PRO A 95 2.79 -20.19 -7.26
CA PRO A 95 2.18 -20.45 -8.58
C PRO A 95 3.17 -21.03 -9.60
N ASP A 96 4.46 -20.81 -9.39
CA ASP A 96 5.57 -21.27 -10.23
C ASP A 96 6.19 -22.61 -9.76
N MET A 97 5.67 -23.19 -8.67
CA MET A 97 6.13 -24.45 -8.06
C MET A 97 4.96 -25.43 -7.91
N ALA A 98 4.35 -25.81 -9.04
CA ALA A 98 3.21 -26.73 -9.08
C ALA A 98 3.49 -28.09 -8.42
N GLU A 99 4.76 -28.53 -8.39
CA GLU A 99 5.22 -29.74 -7.71
C GLU A 99 4.99 -29.72 -6.19
N LEU A 100 4.81 -28.53 -5.58
CA LEU A 100 4.49 -28.40 -4.17
C LEU A 100 3.00 -28.51 -3.86
N SER A 101 2.13 -28.54 -4.87
CA SER A 101 0.67 -28.61 -4.67
C SER A 101 0.23 -29.79 -3.79
N PRO A 102 0.74 -31.04 -3.97
CA PRO A 102 0.38 -32.16 -3.10
C PRO A 102 0.82 -31.94 -1.64
N LEU A 103 1.97 -31.31 -1.43
CA LEU A 103 2.48 -30.99 -0.09
C LEU A 103 1.63 -29.91 0.58
N TYR A 104 1.20 -28.89 -0.17
CA TYR A 104 0.32 -27.84 0.35
C TYR A 104 -1.12 -28.31 0.58
N ASN A 105 -1.64 -29.25 -0.22
CA ASN A 105 -2.91 -29.91 0.07
C ASN A 105 -2.84 -30.67 1.40
N LYS A 106 -1.80 -31.49 1.61
CA LYS A 106 -1.56 -32.17 2.89
C LYS A 106 -1.35 -31.17 4.05
N LEU A 107 -0.78 -29.99 3.79
CA LEU A 107 -0.61 -28.95 4.80
C LEU A 107 -1.97 -28.40 5.25
N GLN A 108 -2.93 -28.23 4.34
CA GLN A 108 -4.30 -27.82 4.67
C GLN A 108 -5.05 -28.92 5.47
N GLU A 109 -4.86 -30.19 5.12
CA GLU A 109 -5.41 -31.32 5.88
C GLU A 109 -4.85 -31.42 7.31
N LEU A 110 -3.56 -31.10 7.50
CA LEU A 110 -2.92 -31.09 8.81
C LEU A 110 -3.22 -29.83 9.65
N TYR A 111 -3.77 -28.76 9.07
CA TYR A 111 -4.11 -27.51 9.77
C TYR A 111 -5.54 -27.01 9.42
N PRO A 112 -6.60 -27.80 9.68
CA PRO A 112 -7.98 -27.40 9.41
C PRO A 112 -8.38 -26.10 10.13
N GLU A 113 -7.85 -25.87 11.33
CA GLU A 113 -8.03 -24.64 12.12
C GLU A 113 -7.49 -23.39 11.39
N ALA A 114 -6.33 -23.51 10.74
CA ALA A 114 -5.72 -22.42 9.99
C ALA A 114 -6.53 -22.11 8.71
N VAL A 115 -7.06 -23.14 8.04
CA VAL A 115 -7.95 -22.98 6.88
C VAL A 115 -9.23 -22.25 7.27
N GLN A 116 -9.83 -22.57 8.42
CA GLN A 116 -11.01 -21.87 8.93
C GLN A 116 -10.69 -20.41 9.28
N TYR A 117 -9.59 -20.16 9.99
CA TYR A 117 -9.13 -18.82 10.34
C TYR A 117 -8.91 -17.93 9.10
N LEU A 118 -8.22 -18.45 8.09
CA LEU A 118 -7.98 -17.75 6.82
C LEU A 118 -9.28 -17.43 6.08
N LYS A 119 -10.23 -18.39 6.00
CA LYS A 119 -11.57 -18.14 5.42
C LYS A 119 -12.32 -17.03 6.16
N MET A 120 -12.30 -17.04 7.49
CA MET A 120 -12.91 -15.99 8.31
C MET A 120 -12.26 -14.61 8.07
N LYS A 121 -10.93 -14.55 8.01
CA LYS A 121 -10.20 -13.30 7.73
C LYS A 121 -10.45 -12.75 6.33
N ILE A 122 -10.53 -13.61 5.32
CA ILE A 122 -10.88 -13.21 3.95
C ILE A 122 -12.31 -12.63 3.90
N ASN A 123 -13.26 -13.26 4.59
CA ASN A 123 -14.64 -12.74 4.66
C ASN A 123 -14.71 -11.40 5.41
N GLN A 124 -13.95 -11.23 6.50
CA GLN A 124 -13.86 -9.97 7.24
C GLN A 124 -13.30 -8.83 6.35
N MET A 125 -12.23 -9.08 5.57
CA MET A 125 -11.70 -8.08 4.64
C MET A 125 -12.70 -7.72 3.54
N LYS A 126 -13.43 -8.68 2.98
CA LYS A 126 -14.48 -8.42 1.97
C LYS A 126 -15.60 -7.54 2.53
N GLN A 127 -16.04 -7.77 3.76
CA GLN A 127 -17.06 -6.93 4.40
C GLN A 127 -16.57 -5.49 4.63
N GLN A 128 -15.32 -5.31 5.08
CA GLN A 128 -14.71 -3.97 5.23
C GLN A 128 -14.62 -3.22 3.89
N GLN A 129 -14.25 -3.91 2.81
CA GLN A 129 -14.17 -3.32 1.47
C GLN A 129 -15.55 -2.90 0.93
N GLN A 130 -16.61 -3.67 1.21
CA GLN A 130 -17.98 -3.29 0.84
C GLN A 130 -18.49 -2.06 1.62
N GLN A 131 -18.17 -1.95 2.92
CA GLN A 131 -18.57 -0.79 3.72
C GLN A 131 -17.89 0.51 3.24
N GLN A 132 -16.62 0.46 2.83
CA GLN A 132 -15.94 1.64 2.28
C GLN A 132 -16.54 2.10 0.94
N GLN A 133 -16.98 1.19 0.08
CA GLN A 133 -17.61 1.56 -1.20
C GLN A 133 -18.99 2.22 -1.01
N GLN A 134 -19.77 1.85 0.01
CA GLN A 134 -21.06 2.49 0.28
C GLN A 134 -20.94 3.94 0.79
N GLN A 135 -19.85 4.32 1.47
CA GLN A 135 -19.65 5.71 1.92
C GLN A 135 -19.21 6.69 0.80
N GLN A 136 -18.75 6.20 -0.35
CA GLN A 136 -18.43 7.06 -1.50
C GLN A 136 -19.59 7.24 -2.51
N GLN A 137 -20.74 6.60 -2.27
CA GLN A 137 -21.96 6.78 -3.09
C GLN A 137 -23.14 7.35 -2.27
N GLN A 138 -22.90 8.42 -1.52
CA GLN A 138 -23.94 9.44 -1.26
C GLN A 138 -23.66 10.69 -2.11
N PRO A 139 -24.21 10.79 -3.33
CA PRO A 139 -24.06 11.98 -4.15
C PRO A 139 -25.03 13.07 -3.67
N GLN A 140 -24.47 14.23 -3.31
CA GLN A 140 -24.79 15.54 -3.90
C GLN A 140 -26.24 16.10 -3.88
N HIS A 141 -27.25 15.38 -3.40
CA HIS A 141 -28.64 15.74 -3.65
C HIS A 141 -29.23 16.83 -2.74
N LEU A 142 -28.50 17.28 -1.70
CA LEU A 142 -28.94 18.36 -0.82
C LEU A 142 -28.41 19.76 -1.20
N GLN A 143 -27.40 19.88 -2.07
CA GLN A 143 -26.74 21.18 -2.33
C GLN A 143 -27.27 21.91 -3.58
N GLN A 144 -28.07 21.25 -4.44
CA GLN A 144 -28.64 21.89 -5.62
C GLN A 144 -29.93 22.67 -5.35
N GLN A 145 -30.64 22.40 -4.24
CA GLN A 145 -31.91 23.07 -3.92
C GLN A 145 -31.74 24.48 -3.31
N GLN A 146 -30.56 24.81 -2.77
CA GLN A 146 -30.31 26.14 -2.19
C GLN A 146 -29.82 27.18 -3.21
N HIS A 147 -29.27 26.75 -4.36
CA HIS A 147 -28.69 27.68 -5.34
C HIS A 147 -29.75 28.31 -6.28
N GLN A 148 -30.92 27.71 -6.42
CA GLN A 148 -31.98 28.23 -7.29
C GLN A 148 -32.75 29.43 -6.68
N GLN A 149 -32.70 29.61 -5.35
CA GLN A 149 -33.37 30.74 -4.68
C GLN A 149 -32.52 32.03 -4.67
N HIS A 150 -31.20 31.94 -4.82
CA HIS A 150 -30.32 33.12 -4.75
C HIS A 150 -30.22 33.88 -6.09
N LEU A 151 -30.32 33.18 -7.23
CA LEU A 151 -30.18 33.81 -8.54
C LEU A 151 -31.31 34.80 -8.87
N GLN A 152 -32.52 34.59 -8.34
CA GLN A 152 -33.68 35.46 -8.61
C GLN A 152 -33.65 36.77 -7.81
N GLN A 153 -32.95 36.82 -6.67
CA GLN A 153 -32.86 38.05 -5.86
C GLN A 153 -31.79 39.03 -6.39
N GLN A 154 -30.72 38.52 -7.00
CA GLN A 154 -29.64 39.37 -7.52
C GLN A 154 -30.05 40.16 -8.79
N GLN A 155 -31.05 39.70 -9.54
CA GLN A 155 -31.51 40.37 -10.76
C GLN A 155 -32.35 41.64 -10.49
N LEU A 156 -33.09 41.72 -9.38
CA LEU A 156 -33.84 42.93 -9.01
C LEU A 156 -32.91 44.09 -8.58
N GLN A 157 -31.78 43.78 -7.93
CA GLN A 157 -30.92 44.84 -7.40
C GLN A 157 -30.12 45.57 -8.50
N GLN A 158 -29.80 44.92 -9.61
CA GLN A 158 -29.06 45.55 -10.71
C GLN A 158 -29.93 46.54 -11.52
N GLN A 159 -31.24 46.35 -11.58
CA GLN A 159 -32.14 47.25 -12.31
C GLN A 159 -32.35 48.60 -11.60
N GLN A 160 -32.11 48.68 -10.28
CA GLN A 160 -32.30 49.92 -9.52
C GLN A 160 -31.10 50.89 -9.60
N LEU A 161 -29.87 50.39 -9.81
CA LEU A 161 -28.69 51.25 -9.94
C LEU A 161 -28.57 51.96 -11.30
N GLN A 162 -29.18 51.43 -12.37
CA GLN A 162 -29.03 52.01 -13.71
C GLN A 162 -29.84 53.30 -13.93
N GLN A 163 -30.79 53.62 -13.05
CA GLN A 163 -31.65 54.80 -13.20
C GLN A 163 -31.10 56.09 -12.54
N GLN A 164 -29.99 56.01 -11.78
CA GLN A 164 -29.46 57.16 -11.03
C GLN A 164 -28.24 57.85 -11.68
N GLN A 165 -27.64 57.29 -12.75
CA GLN A 165 -26.38 57.81 -13.31
C GLN A 165 -26.54 58.88 -14.41
N HIS A 166 -27.74 59.43 -14.63
CA HIS A 166 -27.99 60.30 -15.78
C HIS A 166 -27.69 61.81 -15.58
N HIS A 167 -27.12 62.20 -14.43
CA HIS A 167 -26.78 63.60 -14.13
C HIS A 167 -25.39 63.74 -13.47
N GLN A 168 -24.32 63.87 -14.28
CA GLN A 168 -23.37 65.01 -14.24
C GLN A 168 -22.11 64.79 -15.14
N GLN A 169 -21.81 65.82 -15.94
CA GLN A 169 -20.56 66.12 -16.66
C GLN A 169 -20.32 67.65 -16.54
N PRO A 170 -19.15 68.25 -16.86
CA PRO A 170 -17.80 67.71 -17.17
C PRO A 170 -16.80 68.24 -16.07
N PRO A 171 -15.64 68.93 -16.27
CA PRO A 171 -14.66 69.00 -17.37
C PRO A 171 -13.13 68.94 -17.01
N GLN A 172 -12.36 68.30 -17.88
CA GLN A 172 -11.06 68.74 -18.47
C GLN A 172 -9.73 68.91 -17.66
N LYS A 173 -8.72 68.11 -18.08
CA LYS A 173 -7.32 68.48 -18.51
C LYS A 173 -6.26 69.05 -17.49
N PRO A 174 -4.94 69.06 -17.80
CA PRO A 174 -4.09 68.03 -18.44
C PRO A 174 -2.68 67.92 -17.72
N PRO A 175 -1.44 67.81 -18.31
CA PRO A 175 -0.36 67.02 -17.68
C PRO A 175 0.96 67.77 -17.33
N SER A 176 1.88 67.10 -16.63
CA SER A 176 3.32 67.43 -16.46
C SER A 176 4.02 66.25 -15.75
N MET A 177 5.31 65.92 -15.82
CA MET A 177 6.50 66.18 -16.65
C MET A 177 7.70 65.53 -15.86
N LEU A 178 8.86 65.33 -16.52
CA LEU A 178 10.22 65.20 -15.93
C LEU A 178 10.72 63.91 -15.23
N GLY A 179 11.99 63.59 -15.51
CA GLY A 179 12.85 62.62 -14.79
C GLY A 179 12.91 61.21 -15.40
N GLY A 180 13.97 60.74 -16.06
CA GLY A 180 15.26 61.38 -16.36
C GLY A 180 16.36 61.08 -15.33
N ASN A 181 16.95 59.88 -15.35
CA ASN A 181 18.36 59.71 -14.92
C ASN A 181 19.07 58.48 -15.54
N GLN A 182 20.39 58.53 -15.52
CA GLN A 182 21.34 57.61 -16.17
C GLN A 182 21.77 56.46 -15.22
N GLY A 183 22.29 55.36 -15.77
CA GLY A 183 22.93 54.29 -14.97
C GLY A 183 23.30 53.03 -15.75
N VAL A 184 24.58 52.87 -16.09
CA VAL A 184 25.26 51.62 -16.54
C VAL A 184 26.16 51.11 -15.40
N PRO A 185 26.85 49.96 -15.49
CA PRO A 185 26.56 48.66 -16.12
C PRO A 185 26.58 47.52 -15.05
N GLY A 186 26.47 46.24 -15.44
CA GLY A 186 26.95 45.14 -14.56
C GLY A 186 26.38 43.75 -14.77
N SER A 187 27.17 42.86 -15.38
CA SER A 187 27.21 41.43 -15.02
C SER A 187 27.38 41.26 -13.50
N GLY A 188 26.86 40.25 -12.79
CA GLY A 188 26.43 38.92 -13.19
C GLY A 188 26.93 37.92 -12.12
N PHE A 189 26.23 36.81 -11.91
CA PHE A 189 26.56 35.74 -10.93
C PHE A 189 26.50 36.11 -9.42
N SER A 190 25.53 35.54 -8.68
CA SER A 190 25.79 34.58 -7.58
C SER A 190 24.53 34.27 -6.74
N GLY A 191 24.45 33.04 -6.23
CA GLY A 191 23.87 32.74 -4.91
C GLY A 191 22.35 32.86 -4.69
N GLY A 192 21.55 31.99 -5.30
CA GLY A 192 20.20 31.68 -4.79
C GLY A 192 20.25 30.46 -3.86
N PRO A 193 19.97 30.57 -2.54
CA PRO A 193 19.81 29.41 -1.68
C PRO A 193 18.47 28.71 -1.93
N ALA A 194 18.47 27.39 -1.93
CA ALA A 194 17.29 26.58 -2.15
C ALA A 194 16.30 26.69 -0.98
N ASN A 195 15.08 27.14 -1.26
CA ASN A 195 13.99 27.14 -0.29
C ASN A 195 13.36 25.73 -0.27
N TYR A 196 13.79 24.88 0.66
CA TYR A 196 13.28 23.52 0.81
C TYR A 196 11.93 23.49 1.54
N ALA A 197 11.09 22.57 1.10
CA ALA A 197 10.03 21.90 1.87
C ALA A 197 8.96 22.77 2.55
N ASN A 198 7.84 22.94 1.86
CA ASN A 198 6.54 22.73 2.51
C ASN A 198 5.64 21.87 1.61
N VAL A 199 5.70 20.56 1.81
CA VAL A 199 4.77 19.58 1.24
C VAL A 199 4.09 18.90 2.42
N PRO A 200 2.75 18.97 2.56
CA PRO A 200 2.07 18.34 3.68
C PRO A 200 2.11 16.82 3.52
N SER A 201 2.88 16.14 4.38
CA SER A 201 2.87 14.68 4.51
C SER A 201 1.50 14.19 4.95
N SER A 202 0.71 13.70 4.01
CA SER A 202 -0.51 12.95 4.29
C SER A 202 -0.30 11.46 4.04
N MET A 203 -0.73 10.66 5.00
CA MET A 203 -1.04 9.22 4.89
C MET A 203 0.06 8.29 4.36
N MET A 204 0.77 7.63 5.29
CA MET A 204 1.01 6.16 5.31
C MET A 204 1.80 5.82 6.59
N GLY A 205 1.19 5.05 7.49
CA GLY A 205 1.77 4.77 8.81
C GLY A 205 0.97 3.78 9.65
N GLY A 206 0.27 2.83 9.00
CA GLY A 206 -0.43 1.75 9.70
C GLY A 206 0.55 0.69 10.20
N GLN A 207 1.25 0.99 11.29
CA GLN A 207 2.19 0.07 11.92
C GLN A 207 1.42 -1.07 12.59
N LEU A 208 1.49 -2.26 12.00
CA LEU A 208 0.95 -3.48 12.59
C LEU A 208 1.99 -4.08 13.53
N ASP A 209 1.98 -3.63 14.78
CA ASP A 209 2.63 -4.38 15.87
C ASP A 209 1.90 -5.71 16.08
N PHE A 210 2.66 -6.81 15.95
CA PHE A 210 2.21 -8.15 16.32
C PHE A 210 2.99 -8.62 17.56
N MET A 211 2.23 -8.80 18.65
CA MET A 211 2.62 -9.47 19.90
C MET A 211 2.64 -11.01 19.79
#